data_AF-A0A7L9CAH7-F1
#
_entry.id   AF-A0A7L9CAH7-F1
#
_cell.length_a   1.000
_cell.length_b   1.000
_cell.length_c   1.000
_cell.angle_alpha   90.00
_cell.angle_beta   90.00
_cell.angle_gamma   90.00
#
_symmetry.space_group_name_H-M   'P 1'
#
loop_
_entity.id
_entity.type
_entity.pdbx_description
1 polymer ?
#
loop_
_entity_poly.entity_id
_entity_poly.type
_entity_poly.pdbx_seq_one_letter_code
_entity_poly.pdbx_strand_id
1 'polypeptide(L)'
;MDRDAVDFINSYEFRVNKEFRFPCESSPYKEIKLLLPNHYLNLKTGLCKRYWPNKPFQNLSLEEGLEKSSNILKALMKSASNRFDLTVGLTAGLDSRLVLAASKEISNKLSYTSLRQIDKPDNYPDIIIPSTLLSKLGLKHDIVKSSLIINDEFINIFKKMLRYHITYMHLMRMLF
;
A
#
# COMPACT_ATOMS: atom_id res chain seq x y z
N MET A 1 -8.22 -16.45 20.88
CA MET A 1 -8.68 -16.19 19.50
C MET A 1 -10.07 -16.77 19.36
N ASP A 2 -10.87 -16.19 18.47
CA ASP A 2 -12.18 -16.72 18.13
C ASP A 2 -12.05 -18.10 17.46
N ARG A 3 -12.91 -19.07 17.81
CA ARG A 3 -12.81 -20.45 17.29
C ARG A 3 -13.10 -20.50 15.79
N ASP A 4 -14.14 -19.81 15.36
CA ASP A 4 -14.55 -19.78 13.95
C ASP A 4 -13.49 -19.06 13.11
N ALA A 5 -12.86 -18.02 13.68
CA ALA A 5 -11.70 -17.40 13.06
C ALA A 5 -10.53 -18.39 12.90
N VAL A 6 -10.19 -19.16 13.94
CA VAL A 6 -9.12 -20.19 13.88
C VAL A 6 -9.44 -21.24 12.81
N ASP A 7 -10.67 -21.71 12.74
CA ASP A 7 -11.11 -22.68 11.75
C ASP A 7 -11.03 -22.08 10.32
N PHE A 8 -11.43 -20.82 10.15
CA PHE A 8 -11.27 -20.10 8.88
C PHE A 8 -9.80 -19.93 8.47
N ILE A 9 -8.91 -19.53 9.38
CA ILE A 9 -7.47 -19.41 9.12
C ILE A 9 -6.87 -20.77 8.72
N ASN A 10 -7.37 -21.85 9.29
CA ASN A 10 -6.93 -23.20 9.01
C ASN A 10 -7.53 -23.80 7.74
N SER A 11 -8.58 -23.19 7.19
CA SER A 11 -9.23 -23.64 5.96
C SER A 11 -8.27 -23.69 4.77
N TYR A 12 -8.60 -24.55 3.80
CA TYR A 12 -7.83 -24.65 2.56
C TYR A 12 -7.85 -23.31 1.81
N GLU A 13 -9.03 -22.72 1.66
CA GLU A 13 -9.28 -21.46 0.96
C GLU A 13 -8.38 -20.33 1.48
N PHE A 14 -8.23 -20.23 2.80
CA PHE A 14 -7.37 -19.24 3.42
C PHE A 14 -5.88 -19.49 3.13
N ARG A 15 -5.44 -20.75 3.22
CA ARG A 15 -4.02 -21.12 3.09
C ARG A 15 -3.50 -21.08 1.66
N VAL A 16 -4.34 -21.37 0.66
CA VAL A 16 -3.94 -21.23 -0.75
C VAL A 16 -4.04 -19.80 -1.27
N ASN A 17 -4.86 -18.95 -0.66
CA ASN A 17 -4.95 -17.55 -1.09
C ASN A 17 -3.77 -16.72 -0.56
N LYS A 18 -3.08 -16.09 -1.51
CA LYS A 18 -1.94 -15.21 -1.25
C LYS A 18 -2.37 -13.88 -0.60
N GLU A 19 -3.58 -13.41 -0.85
CA GLU A 19 -4.11 -12.13 -0.37
C GLU A 19 -5.38 -12.30 0.45
N PHE A 20 -5.32 -13.08 1.52
CA PHE A 20 -6.50 -13.25 2.37
C PHE A 20 -6.79 -11.96 3.18
N ARG A 21 -8.08 -11.75 3.47
CA ARG A 21 -8.57 -10.70 4.36
C ARG A 21 -9.72 -11.24 5.20
N PHE A 22 -9.88 -10.70 6.40
CA PHE A 22 -11.08 -10.95 7.20
C PHE A 22 -12.28 -10.20 6.60
N PRO A 23 -13.47 -10.82 6.53
CA PRO A 23 -14.64 -10.17 5.98
C PRO A 23 -15.15 -9.04 6.89
N CYS A 24 -15.52 -7.91 6.29
CA CYS A 24 -16.19 -6.80 6.98
C CYS A 24 -15.45 -6.34 8.26
N GLU A 25 -16.14 -6.29 9.39
CA GLU A 25 -15.63 -5.86 10.69
C GLU A 25 -14.96 -6.99 11.50
N SER A 26 -14.89 -8.20 10.94
CA SER A 26 -14.39 -9.36 11.68
C SER A 26 -12.88 -9.28 11.92
N SER A 27 -12.44 -9.94 13.00
CA SER A 27 -11.03 -10.08 13.35
C SER A 27 -10.76 -11.48 13.90
N PRO A 28 -9.49 -11.88 14.09
CA PRO A 28 -9.13 -13.13 14.75
C PRO A 28 -9.58 -13.25 16.23
N TYR A 29 -10.10 -12.17 16.83
CA TYR A 29 -10.41 -12.10 18.25
C TYR A 29 -11.89 -11.81 18.46
N LYS A 30 -12.53 -12.64 19.29
CA LYS A 30 -13.98 -12.64 19.54
C LYS A 30 -14.52 -11.27 19.97
N GLU A 31 -13.75 -10.54 20.76
CA GLU A 31 -14.16 -9.26 21.37
C GLU A 31 -13.61 -8.04 20.62
N ILE A 32 -12.86 -8.25 19.52
CA ILE A 32 -12.26 -7.16 18.76
C ILE A 32 -12.90 -7.13 17.37
N LYS A 33 -13.40 -5.94 17.00
CA LYS A 33 -13.95 -5.65 15.67
C LYS A 33 -13.14 -4.56 14.99
N LEU A 34 -13.01 -4.66 13.67
CA LEU A 34 -12.40 -3.63 12.84
C LEU A 34 -13.40 -2.52 12.55
N LEU A 35 -12.99 -1.27 12.78
CA LEU A 35 -13.77 -0.13 12.31
C LEU A 35 -13.66 -0.07 10.78
N LEU A 36 -14.82 -0.16 10.10
CA LEU A 36 -14.87 -0.16 8.65
C LEU A 36 -14.36 1.18 8.08
N PRO A 37 -13.68 1.17 6.92
CA PRO A 37 -13.28 2.41 6.23
C PRO A 37 -14.46 3.34 6.02
N ASN A 38 -14.24 4.64 6.13
CA ASN A 38 -15.27 5.68 6.01
C ASN A 38 -16.43 5.57 7.03
N HIS A 39 -16.18 4.93 8.18
CA HIS A 39 -17.09 4.96 9.33
C HIS A 39 -16.42 5.61 10.54
N TYR A 40 -17.24 6.19 11.42
CA TYR A 40 -16.81 6.59 12.76
C TYR A 40 -17.53 5.76 13.81
N LEU A 41 -16.88 5.54 14.96
CA LEU A 41 -17.50 4.94 16.14
C LEU A 41 -18.06 6.06 17.02
N ASN A 42 -19.36 6.07 17.25
CA ASN A 42 -19.95 6.94 18.25
C ASN A 42 -19.74 6.33 19.64
N LEU A 43 -18.84 6.92 20.44
CA LEU A 43 -18.48 6.41 21.77
C LEU A 43 -19.61 6.52 22.81
N LYS A 44 -20.59 7.42 22.60
CA LYS A 44 -21.75 7.53 23.50
C LYS A 44 -22.75 6.41 23.27
N THR A 45 -22.92 5.98 22.02
CA THR A 45 -23.92 4.97 21.64
C THR A 45 -23.31 3.59 21.35
N GLY A 46 -21.98 3.48 21.22
CA GLY A 46 -21.29 2.28 20.76
C GLY A 46 -21.54 1.93 19.29
N LEU A 47 -22.15 2.83 18.50
CA LEU A 47 -22.59 2.53 17.13
C LEU A 47 -21.58 2.99 16.08
N CYS A 48 -21.28 2.11 15.14
CA CYS A 48 -20.52 2.41 13.94
C CYS A 48 -21.43 3.08 12.90
N LYS A 49 -21.02 4.24 12.38
CA LYS A 49 -21.80 5.01 11.38
C LYS A 49 -20.94 5.37 10.18
N ARG A 50 -21.40 5.00 8.99
CA ARG A 50 -20.78 5.42 7.72
C ARG A 50 -20.96 6.93 7.54
N TYR A 51 -19.88 7.65 7.28
CA TYR A 51 -19.94 9.07 6.92
C TYR A 51 -19.67 9.32 5.43
N TRP A 52 -19.07 8.37 4.71
CA TRP A 52 -18.84 8.47 3.28
C TRP A 52 -18.84 7.09 2.57
N PRO A 53 -19.30 6.98 1.32
CA PRO A 53 -20.23 7.92 0.68
C PRO A 53 -21.57 7.85 1.43
N ASN A 54 -22.21 9.01 1.64
CA ASN A 54 -23.50 9.13 2.31
C ASN A 54 -24.64 9.52 1.36
N LYS A 55 -24.36 9.54 0.06
CA LYS A 55 -25.29 9.78 -1.04
C LYS A 55 -24.79 9.08 -2.31
N PRO A 56 -25.66 8.79 -3.29
CA PRO A 56 -25.25 8.28 -4.60
C PRO A 56 -24.23 9.20 -5.28
N PHE A 57 -23.33 8.61 -6.06
CA PHE A 57 -22.39 9.38 -6.85
C PHE A 57 -23.10 10.09 -8.00
N GLN A 58 -22.66 11.31 -8.30
CA GLN A 58 -23.05 11.98 -9.54
C GLN A 58 -22.23 11.42 -10.69
N ASN A 59 -22.88 11.23 -11.84
CA ASN A 59 -22.17 10.92 -13.07
C ASN A 59 -21.40 12.17 -13.53
N LEU A 60 -20.14 11.99 -13.88
CA LEU A 60 -19.29 13.02 -14.48
C LEU A 60 -19.03 12.63 -15.93
N SER A 61 -18.85 13.62 -16.81
CA SER A 61 -18.27 13.32 -18.13
C SER A 61 -16.82 12.84 -17.97
N LEU A 62 -16.29 12.20 -19.03
CA LEU A 62 -14.90 11.78 -19.04
C LEU A 62 -13.95 12.98 -18.84
N GLU A 63 -14.23 14.08 -19.53
CA GLU A 63 -13.44 15.31 -19.47
C GLU A 63 -13.43 15.91 -18.07
N GLU A 64 -14.62 16.02 -17.44
CA GLU A 64 -14.75 16.50 -16.06
C GLU A 64 -14.02 15.59 -15.06
N GLY A 65 -14.14 14.28 -15.24
CA GLY A 65 -13.47 13.28 -14.40
C GLY A 65 -11.94 13.36 -14.51
N LEU A 66 -11.43 13.50 -15.73
CA LEU A 66 -10.00 13.65 -16.02
C LEU A 66 -9.43 14.92 -15.41
N GLU A 67 -10.10 16.05 -15.61
CA GLU A 67 -9.67 17.35 -15.06
C GLU A 67 -9.64 17.30 -13.53
N LYS A 68 -10.73 16.84 -12.90
CA LYS A 68 -10.83 16.75 -11.43
C LYS A 68 -9.75 15.82 -10.86
N SER A 69 -9.60 14.63 -11.44
CA SER A 69 -8.65 13.63 -10.93
C SER A 69 -7.20 14.10 -11.08
N SER A 70 -6.85 14.69 -12.23
CA SER A 70 -5.51 15.26 -12.46
C SER A 70 -5.18 16.37 -11.48
N ASN A 71 -6.12 17.29 -11.23
CA ASN A 71 -5.94 18.38 -10.28
C ASN A 71 -5.80 17.88 -8.84
N ILE A 72 -6.61 16.90 -8.43
CA ILE A 72 -6.50 16.28 -7.10
C ILE A 72 -5.14 15.59 -6.92
N LEU A 73 -4.69 14.79 -7.89
CA LEU A 73 -3.41 14.08 -7.80
C LEU A 73 -2.22 15.04 -7.65
N LYS A 74 -2.15 16.09 -8.48
CA LYS A 74 -1.11 17.13 -8.38
C LYS A 74 -1.17 17.85 -7.04
N ALA A 75 -2.37 18.22 -6.59
CA ALA A 75 -2.57 18.91 -5.32
C ALA A 75 -2.16 18.05 -4.11
N LEU A 76 -2.45 16.75 -4.13
CA LEU A 76 -2.03 15.82 -3.09
C LEU A 76 -0.51 15.72 -3.01
N MET A 77 0.17 15.57 -4.15
CA MET A 77 1.64 15.54 -4.21
C MET A 77 2.25 16.84 -3.66
N LYS A 78 1.77 17.99 -4.12
CA LYS A 78 2.21 19.30 -3.63
C LYS A 78 1.96 19.50 -2.14
N SER A 79 0.79 19.06 -1.66
CA SER A 79 0.41 19.17 -0.25
C SER A 79 1.28 18.29 0.65
N ALA A 80 1.66 17.10 0.17
CA ALA A 80 2.58 16.23 0.87
C ALA A 80 4.01 16.80 0.88
N SER A 81 4.49 17.35 -0.25
CA SER A 81 5.84 17.92 -0.34
C SER A 81 6.04 19.19 0.48
N ASN A 82 4.94 19.88 0.83
CA ASN A 82 4.99 21.04 1.72
C ASN A 82 5.16 20.64 3.20
N ARG A 83 4.96 19.36 3.53
CA ARG A 83 4.96 18.85 4.90
C ARG A 83 6.10 17.88 5.19
N PHE A 84 6.60 17.20 4.17
CA PHE A 84 7.58 16.13 4.30
C PHE A 84 8.57 16.14 3.13
N ASP A 85 9.78 15.66 3.40
CA ASP A 85 10.72 15.26 2.35
C ASP A 85 10.24 13.94 1.76
N LEU A 86 9.88 13.97 0.48
CA LEU A 86 9.21 12.85 -0.16
C LEU A 86 10.17 12.01 -1.01
N THR A 87 10.00 10.71 -0.89
CA THR A 87 10.54 9.72 -1.83
C THR A 87 9.40 9.03 -2.58
N VAL A 88 9.46 9.02 -3.90
CA VAL A 88 8.48 8.35 -4.76
C VAL A 88 9.02 6.98 -5.17
N GLY A 89 8.34 5.92 -4.72
CA GLY A 89 8.59 4.56 -5.19
C GLY A 89 8.04 4.34 -6.59
N LEU A 90 8.88 3.83 -7.49
CA LEU A 90 8.56 3.58 -8.90
C LEU A 90 8.71 2.10 -9.26
N THR A 91 7.72 1.61 -10.02
CA THR A 91 7.71 0.31 -10.68
C THR A 91 7.37 0.50 -12.16
N ALA A 92 7.24 -0.59 -12.92
CA ALA A 92 6.71 -0.57 -14.29
C ALA A 92 5.22 -0.23 -14.35
N GLY A 93 4.53 -0.29 -13.21
CA GLY A 93 3.10 -0.10 -13.07
C GLY A 93 2.61 1.26 -13.58
N LEU A 94 1.36 1.31 -14.00
CA LEU A 94 0.71 2.56 -14.42
C LEU A 94 0.62 3.54 -13.24
N ASP A 95 0.26 3.05 -12.06
CA ASP A 95 -0.02 3.88 -10.89
C ASP A 95 1.20 4.70 -10.45
N SER A 96 2.37 4.07 -10.31
CA SER A 96 3.59 4.78 -9.93
C SER A 96 4.06 5.74 -11.02
N ARG A 97 3.82 5.43 -12.30
CA ARG A 97 4.12 6.34 -13.42
C ARG A 97 3.16 7.53 -13.45
N LEU A 98 1.91 7.35 -13.06
CA LEU A 98 0.95 8.43 -12.89
C LEU A 98 1.36 9.36 -11.74
N VAL A 99 1.85 8.80 -10.62
CA VAL A 99 2.41 9.58 -9.51
C VAL A 99 3.65 10.36 -9.96
N LEU A 100 4.55 9.75 -10.74
CA LEU A 100 5.69 10.45 -11.34
C LEU A 100 5.23 11.65 -12.17
N ALA A 101 4.24 11.45 -13.06
CA ALA A 101 3.69 12.53 -13.88
C ALA A 101 3.02 13.63 -13.04
N ALA A 102 2.23 13.28 -12.02
CA ALA A 102 1.61 14.22 -11.10
C ALA A 102 2.63 15.02 -10.27
N SER A 103 3.82 14.46 -10.08
CA SER A 103 4.91 15.09 -9.32
C SER A 103 5.75 16.10 -10.12
N LYS A 104 5.48 16.27 -11.42
CA LYS A 104 6.33 17.05 -12.35
C LYS A 104 6.68 18.46 -11.85
N GLU A 105 5.72 19.20 -11.29
CA GLU A 105 5.92 20.59 -10.84
C GLU A 105 6.80 20.70 -9.59
N ILE A 106 6.98 19.61 -8.85
CA ILE A 106 7.72 19.57 -7.59
C ILE A 106 8.91 18.60 -7.65
N SER A 107 9.26 18.09 -8.83
CA SER A 107 10.23 17.01 -9.01
C SER A 107 11.63 17.33 -8.48
N ASN A 108 12.00 18.62 -8.44
CA ASN A 108 13.25 19.10 -7.87
C ASN A 108 13.33 18.99 -6.34
N LYS A 109 12.22 18.68 -5.66
CA LYS A 109 12.13 18.47 -4.21
C LYS A 109 11.98 17.00 -3.83
N LEU A 110 11.97 16.10 -4.81
CA LEU A 110 11.66 14.69 -4.60
C LEU A 110 12.88 13.81 -4.84
N SER A 111 12.94 12.71 -4.10
CA SER A 111 13.79 11.58 -4.45
C SER A 111 12.94 10.51 -5.15
N TYR A 112 13.52 9.79 -6.11
CA TYR A 112 12.83 8.71 -6.82
C TYR A 112 13.58 7.40 -6.64
N THR A 113 12.85 6.34 -6.26
CA THR A 113 13.47 5.05 -5.96
C THR A 113 12.74 3.88 -6.58
N SER A 114 13.46 2.79 -6.87
CA SER A 114 12.87 1.49 -7.20
C SER A 114 13.48 0.41 -6.32
N LEU A 115 12.64 -0.53 -5.88
CA LEU A 115 13.07 -1.69 -5.11
C LEU A 115 13.44 -2.84 -6.05
N ARG A 116 14.71 -3.25 -6.04
CA ARG A 116 15.17 -4.47 -6.69
C ARG A 116 14.93 -5.65 -5.75
N GLN A 117 13.90 -6.43 -6.06
CA GLN A 117 13.53 -7.64 -5.32
C GLN A 117 14.61 -8.72 -5.44
N ILE A 118 14.74 -9.57 -4.41
CA ILE A 118 15.83 -10.54 -4.28
C ILE A 118 15.78 -11.58 -5.40
N ASP A 119 14.57 -12.05 -5.73
CA ASP A 119 14.26 -13.06 -6.73
C ASP A 119 14.17 -12.51 -8.17
N LYS A 120 14.38 -11.20 -8.36
CA LYS A 120 14.30 -10.55 -9.67
C LYS A 120 15.68 -10.13 -10.17
N PRO A 121 15.95 -10.30 -11.48
CA PRO A 121 17.19 -9.82 -12.08
C PRO A 121 17.23 -8.29 -12.15
N ASP A 122 18.43 -7.72 -12.32
CA ASP A 122 18.61 -6.27 -12.41
C ASP A 122 17.96 -5.66 -13.67
N ASN A 123 17.66 -6.49 -14.68
CA ASN A 123 16.94 -6.12 -15.90
C ASN A 123 15.42 -6.32 -15.80
N TYR A 124 14.87 -6.48 -14.60
CA TYR A 124 13.43 -6.64 -14.41
C TYR A 124 12.67 -5.36 -14.78
N PRO A 125 11.43 -5.44 -15.31
CA PRO A 125 10.68 -4.26 -15.76
C PRO A 125 10.52 -3.17 -14.70
N ASP A 126 10.35 -3.54 -13.42
CA ASP A 126 10.22 -2.58 -12.31
C ASP A 126 11.51 -1.80 -12.02
N ILE A 127 12.63 -2.19 -12.64
CA ILE A 127 13.88 -1.44 -12.62
C ILE A 127 14.08 -0.70 -13.94
N ILE A 128 14.03 -1.41 -15.08
CA ILE A 128 14.35 -0.83 -16.40
C ILE A 128 13.44 0.35 -16.74
N ILE A 129 12.13 0.21 -16.52
CA ILE A 129 11.15 1.21 -16.95
C ILE A 129 11.34 2.51 -16.15
N PRO A 130 11.37 2.50 -14.81
CA PRO A 130 11.72 3.69 -14.03
C PRO A 130 13.08 4.29 -14.39
N SER A 131 14.13 3.48 -14.55
CA SER A 131 15.47 3.97 -14.92
C SER A 131 15.44 4.73 -16.25
N THR A 132 14.75 4.16 -17.24
CA THR A 132 14.63 4.77 -18.57
C THR A 132 13.85 6.07 -18.51
N LEU A 133 12.74 6.11 -17.76
CA LEU A 133 11.90 7.29 -17.63
C LEU A 133 12.62 8.42 -16.89
N LEU A 134 13.24 8.13 -15.75
CA LEU A 134 13.95 9.14 -14.95
C LEU A 134 15.17 9.67 -15.69
N SER A 135 15.93 8.81 -16.38
CA SER A 135 17.03 9.23 -17.25
C SER A 135 16.55 10.20 -18.34
N LYS A 136 15.46 9.90 -19.04
CA LYS A 136 14.87 10.80 -20.05
C LYS A 136 14.37 12.13 -19.47
N LEU A 137 13.97 12.14 -18.21
CA LEU A 137 13.50 13.34 -17.51
C LEU A 137 14.62 14.12 -16.80
N GLY A 138 15.86 13.63 -16.84
CA GLY A 138 16.98 14.24 -16.11
C GLY A 138 16.83 14.15 -14.58
N LEU A 139 16.10 13.16 -14.07
CA LEU A 139 15.83 12.97 -12.65
C LEU A 139 16.74 11.89 -12.07
N LYS A 140 17.23 12.11 -10.84
CA LYS A 140 18.03 11.12 -10.13
C LYS A 140 17.18 9.89 -9.79
N HIS A 141 17.75 8.70 -10.00
CA HIS A 141 17.12 7.42 -9.67
C HIS A 141 17.98 6.64 -8.68
N ASP A 142 17.42 6.34 -7.51
CA ASP A 142 18.07 5.53 -6.48
C ASP A 142 17.48 4.11 -6.48
N ILE A 143 18.24 3.11 -6.92
CA ILE A 143 17.81 1.71 -6.88
C ILE A 143 18.22 1.10 -5.54
N VAL A 144 17.23 0.74 -4.72
CA VAL A 144 17.45 0.06 -3.45
C VAL A 144 17.40 -1.45 -3.68
N LYS A 145 18.48 -2.15 -3.37
CA LYS A 145 18.54 -3.62 -3.46
C LYS A 145 18.05 -4.24 -2.17
N SER A 146 17.05 -5.12 -2.28
CA SER A 146 16.61 -5.92 -1.14
C SER A 146 17.70 -6.90 -0.71
N SER A 147 17.81 -7.17 0.58
CA SER A 147 18.82 -8.04 1.19
C SER A 147 18.16 -9.09 2.09
N LEU A 148 18.70 -10.31 2.08
CA LEU A 148 18.32 -11.38 3.03
C LEU A 148 18.99 -11.22 4.39
N ILE A 149 19.89 -10.23 4.55
CA ILE A 149 20.57 -9.99 5.82
C ILE A 149 19.58 -9.32 6.76
N ILE A 150 18.97 -10.13 7.62
CA ILE A 150 18.03 -9.70 8.65
C ILE A 150 18.64 -10.07 10.00
N ASN A 151 18.66 -9.14 10.95
CA ASN A 151 19.13 -9.39 12.31
C ASN A 151 18.22 -10.42 13.01
N ASP A 152 18.81 -11.39 13.71
CA ASP A 152 18.10 -12.40 14.51
C ASP A 152 17.12 -11.80 15.52
N GLU A 153 17.46 -10.66 16.13
CA GLU A 153 16.57 -9.91 17.03
C GLU A 153 15.29 -9.47 16.29
N PHE A 154 15.45 -8.92 15.09
CA PHE A 154 14.32 -8.55 14.25
C PHE A 154 13.49 -9.77 13.88
N ILE A 155 14.12 -10.89 13.48
CA ILE A 155 13.42 -12.13 13.16
C ILE A 155 12.60 -12.63 14.35
N ASN A 156 13.15 -12.57 15.56
CA ASN A 156 12.48 -13.00 16.79
C ASN A 156 11.27 -12.13 17.13
N ILE A 157 11.42 -10.80 17.05
CA ILE A 157 10.31 -9.85 17.25
C ILE A 157 9.24 -10.05 16.17
N PHE A 158 9.65 -10.15 14.91
CA PHE A 158 8.78 -10.33 13.76
C PHE A 158 7.97 -11.64 13.86
N LYS A 159 8.62 -12.76 14.22
CA LYS A 159 7.96 -14.05 14.48
C LYS A 159 6.98 -13.98 15.66
N LYS A 160 7.30 -13.23 16.70
CA LYS A 160 6.40 -13.02 17.85
C LYS A 160 5.16 -12.24 17.42
N MET A 161 5.32 -11.18 16.63
CA MET A 161 4.19 -10.39 16.10
C MET A 161 3.34 -11.18 15.09
N LEU A 162 3.96 -12.01 14.26
CA LEU A 162 3.28 -12.89 13.30
C LEU A 162 2.30 -13.89 13.96
N ARG A 163 2.59 -14.38 15.17
CA ARG A 163 1.64 -15.22 15.93
C ARG A 163 0.32 -14.50 16.25
N TYR A 164 0.32 -13.16 16.23
CA TYR A 164 -0.85 -12.32 16.53
C TYR A 164 -1.37 -11.53 15.33
N HIS A 165 -0.62 -11.49 14.22
CA HIS A 165 -0.97 -10.83 12.96
C HIS A 165 -0.83 -11.78 11.79
N ILE A 166 -1.98 -12.30 11.38
CA ILE A 166 -2.06 -13.32 10.34
C ILE A 166 -1.65 -12.72 8.99
N THR A 167 -1.91 -11.43 8.77
CA THR A 167 -1.67 -10.62 7.56
C THR A 167 -0.26 -10.69 6.99
N TYR A 168 0.75 -11.12 7.76
CA TYR A 168 2.16 -11.06 7.37
C TYR A 168 2.78 -12.38 6.89
N MET A 169 2.00 -13.45 6.72
CA MET A 169 2.51 -14.69 6.08
C MET A 169 3.08 -14.43 4.66
N HIS A 170 2.69 -13.34 4.00
CA HIS A 170 3.28 -12.92 2.72
C HIS A 170 4.71 -12.40 2.83
N LEU A 171 5.02 -11.63 3.89
CA LEU A 171 6.38 -11.15 4.12
C LEU A 171 7.35 -12.30 4.40
N MET A 172 6.87 -13.40 5.00
CA MET A 172 7.66 -14.62 5.17
C MET A 172 7.99 -15.30 3.83
N ARG A 173 7.08 -15.35 2.85
CA ARG A 173 7.34 -15.98 1.53
C ARG A 173 8.16 -15.12 0.56
N MET A 174 8.26 -13.82 0.80
CA MET A 174 9.13 -12.93 0.01
C MET A 174 10.53 -12.76 0.61
N LEU A 175 10.70 -13.09 1.89
CA LEU A 175 11.99 -12.98 2.60
C LEU A 175 12.63 -14.34 2.93
N PHE A 176 11.92 -15.46 2.73
CA PHE A 176 12.41 -16.83 2.89
C PHE A 176 11.97 -17.71 1.72
#